data_AF-Q7W8Y8-F1
#
_entry.id   AF-Q7W8Y8-F1
#
_cell.length_a   1.000
_cell.length_b   1.000
_cell.length_c   1.000
_cell.angle_alpha   90.00
_cell.angle_beta   90.00
_cell.angle_gamma   90.00
#
_symmetry.space_group_name_H-M   'P 1'
#
loop_
_entity.id
_entity.type
_entity.pdbx_description
1 polymer ?
#
loop_
_entity_poly.entity_id
_entity_poly.type
_entity_poly.pdbx_seq_one_letter_code
_entity_poly.pdbx_strand_id
1 'polypeptide(L)'
;MLRLLPALLALAVPAAWAAGPTVQVGDNVTLASYYQIRGADCAPLRPPLVRIVQPPRLGTATVVQSQGNSGPGGRCAHTAVPVTQIVYRGTQPGQDTVIWEVTHQPRQPASRRDSAAIMVVPRN
;
A
#
# COMPACT_ATOMS: atom_id res chain seq x y z
N MET A 1 -36.39 -30.28 31.58
CA MET A 1 -36.62 -29.22 30.58
C MET A 1 -35.42 -29.16 29.64
N LEU A 2 -35.58 -29.64 28.42
CA LEU A 2 -34.53 -29.81 27.41
C LEU A 2 -34.24 -28.43 26.75
N ARG A 3 -33.01 -27.94 26.82
CA ARG A 3 -32.58 -26.68 26.20
C ARG A 3 -32.20 -26.93 24.74
N LEU A 4 -32.95 -26.36 23.80
CA LEU A 4 -32.56 -26.22 22.40
C LEU A 4 -31.74 -24.94 22.25
N LEU A 5 -30.45 -25.08 21.94
CA LEU A 5 -29.58 -23.97 21.51
C LEU A 5 -29.60 -23.92 19.97
N PRO A 6 -29.89 -22.76 19.35
CA PRO A 6 -29.87 -22.64 17.90
C PRO A 6 -28.41 -22.62 17.41
N ALA A 7 -28.08 -23.53 16.49
CA ALA A 7 -26.80 -23.50 15.78
C ALA A 7 -26.80 -22.34 14.79
N LEU A 8 -26.11 -21.24 15.10
CA LEU A 8 -25.77 -20.22 14.13
C LEU A 8 -24.72 -20.79 13.15
N LEU A 9 -25.13 -21.07 11.91
CA LEU A 9 -24.19 -21.25 10.80
C LEU A 9 -23.57 -19.90 10.45
N ALA A 10 -22.29 -19.72 10.76
CA ALA A 10 -21.49 -18.60 10.25
C ALA A 10 -21.08 -18.89 8.80
N LEU A 11 -21.71 -18.21 7.84
CA LEU A 11 -21.24 -18.16 6.45
C LEU A 11 -19.95 -17.34 6.41
N ALA A 12 -18.80 -18.02 6.32
CA ALA A 12 -17.53 -17.38 6.07
C ALA A 12 -17.48 -16.92 4.59
N VAL A 13 -17.68 -15.63 4.35
CA VAL A 13 -17.46 -15.04 3.03
C VAL A 13 -15.95 -14.91 2.82
N PRO A 14 -15.33 -15.54 1.80
CA PRO A 14 -13.91 -15.35 1.54
C PRO A 14 -13.66 -13.88 1.19
N ALA A 15 -12.73 -13.24 1.89
CA ALA A 15 -12.30 -11.89 1.57
C ALA A 15 -11.68 -11.88 0.16
N ALA A 16 -12.33 -11.23 -0.80
CA ALA A 16 -11.74 -10.99 -2.11
C ALA A 16 -10.55 -10.06 -1.91
N TRP A 17 -9.33 -10.58 -2.12
CA TRP A 17 -8.14 -9.74 -2.13
C TRP A 17 -8.22 -8.88 -3.39
N ALA A 18 -8.10 -7.56 -3.22
CA ALA A 18 -8.03 -6.66 -4.38
C ALA A 18 -6.93 -7.16 -5.32
N ALA A 19 -7.28 -7.43 -6.58
CA ALA A 19 -6.29 -7.78 -7.59
C ALA A 19 -5.33 -6.60 -7.71
N GLY A 20 -4.06 -6.79 -7.32
CA GLY A 20 -3.07 -5.74 -7.46
C GLY A 20 -2.56 -5.65 -8.91
N PRO A 21 -1.55 -4.79 -9.14
CA PRO A 21 -1.15 -4.43 -10.49
C PRO A 21 -0.60 -5.63 -11.28
N THR A 22 -0.83 -5.59 -12.60
CA THR A 22 -0.08 -6.42 -13.55
C THR A 22 1.09 -5.62 -14.10
N VAL A 23 2.29 -6.20 -14.08
CA VAL A 23 3.56 -5.54 -14.41
C VAL A 23 4.33 -6.41 -15.40
N GLN A 24 4.91 -5.84 -16.44
CA GLN A 24 5.78 -6.60 -17.34
C GLN A 24 7.18 -6.79 -16.72
N VAL A 25 7.87 -7.86 -17.08
CA VAL A 25 9.29 -8.02 -16.72
C VAL A 25 10.09 -6.81 -17.19
N GLY A 26 10.86 -6.22 -16.27
CA GLY A 26 11.69 -5.06 -16.49
C GLY A 26 11.03 -3.72 -16.14
N ASP A 27 9.70 -3.68 -16.02
CA ASP A 27 8.93 -2.46 -15.74
C ASP A 27 8.83 -2.15 -14.25
N ASN A 28 8.61 -0.86 -13.96
CA ASN A 28 8.37 -0.35 -12.63
C ASN A 28 6.89 0.03 -12.44
N VAL A 29 6.35 -0.17 -11.24
CA VAL A 29 5.05 0.35 -10.81
C VAL A 29 5.13 0.89 -9.39
N THR A 30 4.41 1.97 -9.12
CA THR A 30 4.22 2.47 -7.75
C THR A 30 3.09 1.69 -7.09
N LEU A 31 3.40 0.94 -6.03
CA LEU A 31 2.40 0.16 -5.27
C LEU A 31 1.59 1.04 -4.32
N ALA A 32 2.26 2.01 -3.70
CA ALA A 32 1.65 2.94 -2.75
C ALA A 32 2.41 4.27 -2.71
N SER A 33 1.70 5.35 -2.39
CA SER A 33 2.25 6.69 -2.18
C SER A 33 1.69 7.26 -0.89
N TYR A 34 2.56 7.73 0.00
CA TYR A 34 2.20 8.25 1.31
C TYR A 34 2.70 9.68 1.48
N TYR A 35 1.81 10.57 1.91
CA TYR A 35 2.13 11.95 2.25
C TYR A 35 1.32 12.41 3.46
N GLN A 36 1.72 13.52 4.08
CA GLN A 36 0.99 14.11 5.19
C GLN A 36 0.88 15.62 5.01
N ILE A 37 -0.31 16.16 5.30
CA ILE A 37 -0.63 17.58 5.24
C ILE A 37 -1.36 17.96 6.53
N ARG A 38 -1.00 19.10 7.11
CA ARG A 38 -1.78 19.68 8.19
C ARG A 38 -3.01 20.39 7.59
N GLY A 39 -4.20 19.86 7.85
CA GLY A 39 -5.42 20.36 7.20
C GLY A 39 -5.81 21.82 7.51
N ALA A 40 -5.26 22.42 8.58
CA ALA A 40 -5.61 23.78 9.01
C ALA A 40 -5.01 24.89 8.12
N ASP A 41 -3.82 24.66 7.57
CA ASP A 41 -3.03 25.60 6.77
C ASP A 41 -2.54 24.97 5.46
N CYS A 42 -2.91 23.72 5.19
CA CYS A 42 -2.40 22.90 4.09
C CYS A 42 -0.87 22.78 4.08
N ALA A 43 -0.21 22.97 5.23
CA ALA A 43 1.23 22.87 5.31
C ALA A 43 1.69 21.41 5.08
N PRO A 44 2.66 21.18 4.16
CA PRO A 44 3.26 19.86 3.99
C PRO A 44 3.98 19.45 5.27
N LEU A 45 3.80 18.20 5.67
CA LEU A 45 4.51 17.59 6.79
C LEU A 45 5.57 16.62 6.28
N ARG A 46 6.45 16.14 7.16
CA ARG A 46 7.37 15.04 6.85
C ARG A 46 6.53 13.84 6.38
N PRO A 47 6.91 13.17 5.28
CA PRO A 47 6.14 12.03 4.78
C PRO A 47 6.24 10.85 5.76
N PRO A 48 5.26 9.92 5.74
CA PRO A 48 5.31 8.73 6.57
C PRO A 48 6.57 7.90 6.34
N LEU A 49 7.03 7.26 7.41
CA LEU A 49 8.11 6.27 7.35
C LEU A 49 7.54 4.97 6.82
N VAL A 50 8.22 4.37 5.84
CA VAL A 50 7.83 3.10 5.22
C VAL A 50 8.97 2.11 5.34
N ARG A 51 8.64 0.89 5.79
CA ARG A 51 9.61 -0.21 5.91
C ARG A 51 9.05 -1.46 5.26
N ILE A 52 9.75 -2.01 4.28
CA ILE A 52 9.42 -3.31 3.69
C ILE A 52 9.74 -4.38 4.75
N VAL A 53 8.75 -5.21 5.07
CA VAL A 53 8.86 -6.26 6.11
C VAL A 53 8.85 -7.66 5.52
N GLN A 54 8.26 -7.82 4.34
CA GLN A 54 8.41 -9.00 3.52
C GLN A 54 8.74 -8.54 2.09
N PRO A 55 10.00 -8.73 1.64
CA PRO A 55 10.38 -8.38 0.28
C PRO A 55 9.72 -9.32 -0.74
N PRO A 56 9.57 -8.86 -1.99
CA PRO A 56 9.11 -9.71 -3.10
C PRO A 56 10.09 -10.85 -3.40
N ARG A 57 9.60 -11.87 -4.08
CA ARG A 57 10.41 -13.01 -4.56
C ARG A 57 10.75 -12.94 -6.04
N LEU A 58 9.86 -12.37 -6.86
CA LEU A 58 9.98 -12.37 -8.32
C LEU A 58 10.39 -10.99 -8.88
N GLY A 59 10.63 -10.02 -8.01
CA GLY A 59 11.01 -8.67 -8.37
C GLY A 59 11.81 -7.99 -7.27
N THR A 60 11.86 -6.67 -7.33
CA THR A 60 12.47 -5.84 -6.28
C THR A 60 11.49 -4.76 -5.85
N ALA A 61 11.36 -4.54 -4.54
CA ALA A 61 10.61 -3.42 -4.00
C ALA A 61 11.58 -2.46 -3.32
N THR A 62 11.43 -1.17 -3.60
CA THR A 62 12.26 -0.11 -3.04
C THR A 62 11.38 0.99 -2.46
N VAL A 63 11.84 1.57 -1.36
CA VAL A 63 11.22 2.76 -0.77
C VAL A 63 11.96 3.97 -1.32
N VAL A 64 11.23 4.85 -1.99
CA VAL A 64 11.79 6.07 -2.59
C VAL A 64 11.11 7.30 -2.00
N GLN A 65 11.88 8.37 -1.83
CA GLN A 65 11.36 9.67 -1.44
C GLN A 65 11.39 10.60 -2.64
N SER A 66 10.29 11.31 -2.86
CA SER A 66 10.11 12.20 -3.99
C SER A 66 9.26 13.41 -3.60
N GLN A 67 9.09 14.34 -4.53
CA GLN A 67 8.07 15.39 -4.44
C GLN A 67 6.87 14.96 -5.29
N GLY A 68 5.67 15.27 -4.81
CA GLY A 68 4.43 15.01 -5.54
C GLY A 68 3.37 16.03 -5.16
N ASN A 69 2.17 15.83 -5.68
CA ASN A 69 1.01 16.63 -5.32
C ASN A 69 0.04 15.79 -4.50
N SER A 70 -0.61 16.42 -3.55
CA SER A 70 -1.77 15.84 -2.87
C SER A 70 -2.88 15.54 -3.88
N GLY A 71 -3.76 14.60 -3.51
CA GLY A 71 -4.87 14.18 -4.36
C GLY A 71 -5.78 15.34 -4.80
N PRO A 72 -6.65 15.11 -5.79
CA PRO A 72 -7.46 16.18 -6.40
C PRO A 72 -8.62 16.69 -5.54
N GLY A 73 -8.84 16.10 -4.35
CA GLY A 73 -10.02 16.34 -3.53
C GLY A 73 -9.75 17.14 -2.26
N GLY A 74 -10.72 17.95 -1.87
CA GLY A 74 -10.74 18.67 -0.60
C GLY A 74 -9.95 19.98 -0.59
N ARG A 75 -9.90 20.63 0.57
CA ARG A 75 -9.32 21.97 0.76
C ARG A 75 -7.85 22.07 0.32
N CYS A 76 -7.07 21.01 0.54
CA CYS A 76 -5.64 20.98 0.26
C CYS A 76 -5.32 20.20 -1.02
N ALA A 77 -6.19 20.23 -2.02
CA ALA A 77 -5.95 19.56 -3.30
C ALA A 77 -4.74 20.16 -4.03
N HIS A 78 -4.03 19.33 -4.81
CA HIS A 78 -2.89 19.74 -5.64
C HIS A 78 -1.76 20.49 -4.92
N THR A 79 -1.65 20.32 -3.59
CA THR A 79 -0.59 20.92 -2.79
C THR A 79 0.68 20.11 -2.97
N ALA A 80 1.79 20.80 -3.28
CA ALA A 80 3.10 20.17 -3.36
C ALA A 80 3.51 19.62 -1.98
N VAL A 81 3.85 18.33 -1.93
CA VAL A 81 4.16 17.59 -0.70
C VAL A 81 5.34 16.66 -0.92
N PRO A 82 6.18 16.45 0.10
CA PRO A 82 7.10 15.32 0.10
C PRO A 82 6.30 14.02 0.21
N VAL A 83 6.73 13.01 -0.54
CA VAL A 83 6.06 11.70 -0.64
C VAL A 83 7.06 10.60 -0.36
N THR A 84 6.64 9.58 0.39
CA THR A 84 7.32 8.29 0.45
C THR A 84 6.53 7.29 -0.40
N GLN A 85 7.17 6.66 -1.37
CA GLN A 85 6.54 5.72 -2.29
C GLN A 85 7.21 4.35 -2.21
N ILE A 86 6.45 3.32 -2.55
CA ILE A 86 6.97 1.97 -2.76
C ILE A 86 6.93 1.69 -4.25
N VAL A 87 8.11 1.49 -4.83
CA VAL A 87 8.26 1.19 -6.25
C VAL A 87 8.67 -0.27 -6.39
N TYR A 88 7.88 -1.03 -7.13
CA TYR A 88 8.15 -2.41 -7.49
C TYR A 88 8.68 -2.49 -8.91
N ARG A 89 9.68 -3.34 -9.13
CA ARG A 89 10.17 -3.74 -10.44
C ARG A 89 10.00 -5.24 -10.64
N GLY A 90 9.33 -5.65 -11.71
CA GLY A 90 9.20 -7.07 -12.06
C GLY A 90 10.48 -7.62 -12.66
N THR A 91 10.95 -8.78 -12.21
CA THR A 91 12.18 -9.41 -12.73
C THR A 91 11.90 -10.80 -13.34
N GLN A 92 10.95 -11.55 -12.77
CA GLN A 92 10.57 -12.89 -13.21
C GLN A 92 9.04 -12.99 -13.31
N PRO A 93 8.50 -13.64 -14.36
CA PRO A 93 7.05 -13.84 -14.48
C PRO A 93 6.47 -14.68 -13.34
N GLY A 94 5.24 -14.37 -12.92
CA GLY A 94 4.51 -15.09 -11.88
C GLY A 94 3.79 -14.18 -10.89
N GLN A 95 3.18 -14.79 -9.87
CA GLN A 95 2.55 -14.05 -8.77
C GLN A 95 3.58 -13.71 -7.70
N ASP A 96 3.56 -12.46 -7.25
CA ASP A 96 4.47 -11.94 -6.24
C ASP A 96 3.69 -11.19 -5.16
N THR A 97 4.30 -11.03 -3.98
CA THR A 97 3.69 -10.31 -2.87
C THR A 97 4.73 -9.49 -2.14
N VAL A 98 4.39 -8.24 -1.84
CA VAL A 98 5.18 -7.36 -0.98
C VAL A 98 4.35 -6.98 0.24
N ILE A 99 4.97 -6.99 1.42
CA ILE A 99 4.35 -6.51 2.66
C ILE A 99 5.26 -5.43 3.26
N TRP A 100 4.64 -4.34 3.72
CA TRP A 100 5.34 -3.25 4.36
C TRP A 100 4.54 -2.68 5.54
N GLU A 101 5.23 -1.84 6.29
CA GLU A 101 4.72 -1.12 7.44
C GLU A 101 4.83 0.38 7.18
N VAL A 102 3.77 1.13 7.50
CA VAL A 102 3.71 2.59 7.38
C VAL A 102 3.46 3.24 8.73
N THR A 103 4.29 4.22 9.08
CA THR A 103 4.20 5.00 10.33
C THR A 103 4.07 6.48 10.03
N HIS A 104 2.95 7.08 10.46
CA HIS A 104 2.63 8.50 10.29
C HIS A 104 3.25 9.34 11.43
N GLN A 105 3.64 10.59 11.15
CA GLN A 105 4.27 11.52 12.11
C GLN A 105 3.42 12.79 12.31
N PRO A 106 3.57 13.61 13.37
CA PRO A 106 4.32 13.36 14.62
C PRO A 106 3.48 12.67 15.71
N ARG A 107 2.16 12.54 15.52
CA ARG A 107 1.34 11.70 16.39
C ARG A 107 1.72 10.26 16.07
N GLN A 108 2.14 9.48 17.06
CA GLN A 108 2.20 8.03 16.90
C GLN A 108 0.76 7.53 16.68
N PRO A 109 0.51 6.75 15.63
CA PRO A 109 -0.36 5.62 15.79
C PRO A 109 0.41 4.36 15.40
N ALA A 110 -0.04 3.22 15.89
CA ALA A 110 0.52 1.92 15.54
C ALA A 110 0.87 1.83 14.06
N SER A 111 2.06 1.27 13.77
CA SER A 111 2.45 0.98 12.39
C SER A 111 1.36 0.18 11.71
N ARG A 112 0.85 0.69 10.58
CA ARG A 112 -0.13 -0.05 9.80
C ARG A 112 0.60 -0.96 8.84
N ARG A 113 0.24 -2.24 8.85
CA ARG A 113 0.72 -3.21 7.87
C ARG A 113 -0.17 -3.18 6.63
N ASP A 114 0.45 -2.99 5.48
CA ASP A 114 -0.20 -3.04 4.17
C ASP A 114 0.54 -4.05 3.28
N SER A 115 -0.11 -4.49 2.21
CA SER A 115 0.45 -5.43 1.25
C SER A 115 -0.07 -5.16 -0.16
N ALA A 116 0.64 -5.70 -1.15
CA ALA A 116 0.18 -5.79 -2.53
C ALA A 116 0.49 -7.18 -3.07
N ALA A 117 -0.49 -7.79 -3.74
CA ALA A 117 -0.27 -8.93 -4.63
C ALA A 117 -0.04 -8.40 -6.05
N ILE A 118 1.00 -8.86 -6.73
CA ILE A 118 1.41 -8.38 -8.05
C ILE A 118 1.42 -9.56 -9.02
N MET A 119 0.92 -9.34 -10.23
CA MET A 119 1.11 -10.29 -11.33
C MET A 119 2.24 -9.79 -12.23
N VAL A 120 3.33 -10.53 -12.35
CA VAL A 120 4.39 -10.24 -13.30
C VAL A 120 4.18 -11.07 -14.56
N VAL A 121 4.10 -10.41 -15.71
CA VAL A 121 3.94 -11.05 -17.02
C VAL A 121 5.23 -10.92 -17.84
N PRO A 122 5.51 -11.85 -18.77
CA PRO A 122 6.64 -11.72 -19.68
C PRO A 122 6.60 -10.39 -20.46
N ARG A 123 7.77 -9.90 -20.83
CA ARG A 123 7.91 -8.84 -21.83
C ARG A 123 8.05 -9.51 -23.20
N ASN A 124 7.18 -9.15 -24.14
CA ASN A 124 7.25 -9.61 -25.52
C ASN A 124 8.41 -8.96 -26.29
#